data_AF-G5Q2P5-F1
#
_entry.id   AF-G5Q2P5-F1
#
_cell.length_a   1.000
_cell.length_b   1.000
_cell.length_c   1.000
_cell.angle_alpha   90.00
_cell.angle_beta   90.00
_cell.angle_gamma   90.00
#
_symmetry.space_group_name_H-M   'P 1'
#
loop_
_entity.id
_entity.type
_entity.pdbx_description
1 polymer ?
#
loop_
_entity_poly.entity_id
_entity_poly.type
_entity_poly.pdbx_seq_one_letter_code
_entity_poly.pdbx_strand_id
1 'polypeptide(L)'
;MHPFIHPLSAAVDPAWESKSDWEIYKGIASVFSEVCVGHLGQETDVVLHPLQHDSPAELAQPFDILDWRKGECELIPGKTAPNIVVVERDYPATYERFTSLGPLLDKLGNGGKGIAWNTQDEVDFLGKLNYTRKPTVRWRC
;
A
#
# COMPACT_ATOMS: atom_id res chain seq x y z
N MET A 1 -26.46 6.20 2.55
CA MET A 1 -27.91 6.41 2.74
C MET A 1 -28.69 5.10 2.92
N HIS A 2 -28.15 3.94 2.50
CA HIS A 2 -28.67 2.59 2.73
C HIS A 2 -27.48 1.62 2.91
N PRO A 3 -27.67 0.38 3.41
CA PRO A 3 -26.58 -0.56 3.70
C PRO A 3 -26.32 -1.56 2.54
N PHE A 4 -26.46 -1.13 1.28
CA PHE A 4 -26.30 -2.02 0.11
C PHE A 4 -25.00 -1.72 -0.62
N ILE A 5 -24.29 -2.78 -1.02
CA ILE A 5 -23.20 -2.75 -1.99
C ILE A 5 -23.74 -3.26 -3.33
N HIS A 6 -23.57 -2.50 -4.41
CA HIS A 6 -24.03 -2.87 -5.76
C HIS A 6 -22.96 -2.51 -6.81
N PRO A 7 -22.83 -3.31 -7.87
CA PRO A 7 -21.77 -3.11 -8.86
C PRO A 7 -22.08 -1.94 -9.80
N LEU A 8 -21.03 -1.49 -10.47
CA LEU A 8 -21.13 -0.82 -11.77
C LEU A 8 -20.81 -1.88 -12.83
N SER A 9 -21.57 -1.89 -13.94
CA SER A 9 -21.40 -2.85 -15.02
C SER A 9 -21.20 -2.12 -16.35
N ALA A 10 -20.33 -2.65 -17.20
CA ALA A 10 -20.21 -2.20 -18.58
C ALA A 10 -21.47 -2.63 -19.36
N ALA A 11 -22.34 -1.68 -19.69
CA ALA A 11 -23.49 -1.94 -20.55
C ALA A 11 -23.07 -2.15 -22.01
N VAL A 12 -22.01 -1.44 -22.41
CA VAL A 12 -21.30 -1.55 -23.68
C VAL A 12 -19.82 -1.34 -23.41
N ASP A 13 -18.97 -1.79 -24.33
CA ASP A 13 -17.54 -1.48 -24.27
C ASP A 13 -17.31 0.04 -24.34
N PRO A 14 -16.24 0.57 -23.71
CA PRO A 14 -15.92 1.98 -23.76
C PRO A 14 -15.80 2.49 -25.20
N ALA A 15 -16.49 3.58 -25.51
CA ALA A 15 -16.47 4.17 -26.86
C ALA A 15 -15.08 4.74 -27.20
N TRP A 16 -14.73 4.68 -28.49
CA TRP A 16 -13.43 5.09 -29.02
C TRP A 16 -12.27 4.35 -28.33
N GLU A 17 -11.21 5.07 -27.95
CA GLU A 17 -10.02 4.52 -27.27
C GLU A 17 -10.11 4.66 -25.74
N SER A 18 -11.32 4.91 -25.22
CA SER A 18 -11.54 5.06 -23.79
C SER A 18 -11.22 3.76 -23.06
N LYS A 19 -10.79 3.88 -21.79
CA LYS A 19 -10.48 2.76 -20.91
C LYS A 19 -10.99 3.07 -19.51
N SER A 20 -11.26 2.04 -18.71
CA SER A 20 -11.52 2.24 -17.28
C SER A 20 -10.25 2.71 -16.57
N ASP A 21 -10.39 3.39 -15.44
CA ASP A 21 -9.24 3.84 -14.65
C ASP A 21 -8.31 2.67 -14.29
N TRP A 22 -8.88 1.50 -13.98
CA TRP A 22 -8.12 0.28 -13.72
C TRP A 22 -7.22 -0.11 -14.91
N GLU A 23 -7.76 -0.14 -16.13
CA GLU A 23 -6.98 -0.50 -17.32
C GLU A 23 -5.98 0.59 -17.72
N ILE A 24 -6.30 1.87 -17.46
CA ILE A 24 -5.37 2.99 -17.66
C ILE A 24 -4.15 2.84 -16.75
N TYR A 25 -4.36 2.72 -15.43
CA TYR A 25 -3.24 2.61 -14.48
C TYR A 25 -2.48 1.29 -14.62
N LYS A 26 -3.16 0.20 -14.95
CA LYS A 26 -2.51 -1.08 -15.28
C LYS A 26 -1.59 -0.94 -16.50
N GLY A 27 -2.05 -0.27 -17.56
CA GLY A 27 -1.24 0.02 -18.74
C GLY A 27 -0.03 0.91 -18.43
N ILE A 28 -0.22 1.98 -17.64
CA ILE A 28 0.87 2.84 -17.16
C ILE A 28 1.89 2.04 -16.36
N ALA A 29 1.45 1.17 -15.43
CA ALA A 29 2.33 0.35 -14.62
C ALA A 29 3.18 -0.60 -15.48
N SER A 30 2.62 -1.16 -16.56
CA SER A 30 3.34 -1.99 -17.53
C SER A 30 4.47 -1.20 -18.18
N VAL A 31 4.14 -0.04 -18.78
CA VAL A 31 5.14 0.80 -19.48
C VAL A 31 6.18 1.33 -18.51
N PHE A 32 5.78 1.75 -17.32
CA PHE A 32 6.70 2.22 -16.29
C PHE A 32 7.72 1.14 -15.90
N SER A 33 7.26 -0.10 -15.71
CA SER A 33 8.12 -1.23 -15.33
C SER A 33 9.18 -1.53 -16.38
N GLU A 34 8.89 -1.28 -17.66
CA GLU A 34 9.85 -1.41 -18.76
C GLU A 34 10.81 -0.22 -18.80
N VAL A 35 10.30 1.00 -18.75
CA VAL A 35 11.07 2.24 -18.92
C VAL A 35 11.97 2.54 -17.72
N CYS A 36 11.64 2.06 -16.52
CA CYS A 36 12.46 2.31 -15.34
C CYS A 36 13.76 1.48 -15.31
N VAL A 37 13.89 0.42 -16.12
CA VAL A 37 15.07 -0.46 -16.12
C VAL A 37 16.32 0.30 -16.54
N GLY A 38 17.39 0.17 -15.73
CA GLY A 38 18.62 0.95 -15.90
C GLY A 38 18.61 2.32 -15.21
N HIS A 39 17.45 2.73 -14.66
CA HIS A 39 17.30 3.97 -13.90
C HIS A 39 16.87 3.74 -12.45
N LEU A 40 15.95 2.81 -12.22
CA LEU A 40 15.43 2.43 -10.91
C LEU A 40 15.32 0.90 -10.82
N GLY A 41 15.94 0.31 -9.80
CA GLY A 41 15.98 -1.11 -9.53
C GLY A 41 15.24 -1.48 -8.24
N GLN A 42 15.94 -2.19 -7.36
CA GLN A 42 15.50 -2.43 -5.98
C GLN A 42 16.06 -1.33 -5.10
N GLU A 43 15.20 -0.41 -4.68
CA GLU A 43 15.58 0.80 -3.97
C GLU A 43 15.04 0.80 -2.54
N THR A 44 15.83 1.39 -1.64
CA THR A 44 15.46 1.63 -0.25
C THR A 44 14.94 3.07 -0.12
N ASP A 45 13.65 3.22 0.16
CA ASP A 45 12.99 4.52 0.35
C ASP A 45 12.82 4.87 1.83
N VAL A 46 13.03 6.13 2.19
CA VAL A 46 12.85 6.65 3.57
C VAL A 46 11.60 7.51 3.60
N VAL A 47 10.54 6.97 4.19
CA VAL A 47 9.21 7.55 4.20
C VAL A 47 8.89 8.13 5.58
N LEU A 48 8.51 9.40 5.62
CA LEU A 48 7.96 10.02 6.83
C LEU A 48 6.47 9.71 6.93
N HIS A 49 6.08 9.08 8.04
CA HIS A 49 4.69 8.71 8.30
C HIS A 49 4.19 9.38 9.58
N PRO A 50 3.16 10.25 9.51
CA PRO A 50 2.68 10.99 10.67
C PRO A 50 2.08 10.05 11.72
N LEU A 51 1.96 10.55 12.95
CA LEU A 51 1.33 9.83 14.05
C LEU A 51 -0.14 9.58 13.70
N GLN A 52 -0.55 8.31 13.68
CA GLN A 52 -1.89 7.92 13.27
C GLN A 52 -2.84 7.88 14.46
N HIS A 53 -4.05 8.37 14.26
CA HIS A 53 -5.18 7.99 15.11
C HIS A 53 -5.49 6.49 14.95
N ASP A 54 -6.13 5.89 15.95
CA ASP A 54 -6.41 4.46 16.05
C ASP A 54 -5.12 3.61 16.03
N SER A 55 -4.04 4.18 16.55
CA SER A 55 -2.76 3.52 16.76
C SER A 55 -2.18 3.91 18.12
N PRO A 56 -1.28 3.12 18.72
CA PRO A 56 -0.65 3.50 19.99
C PRO A 56 0.05 4.87 19.95
N ALA A 57 0.47 5.32 18.77
CA ALA A 57 1.14 6.60 18.57
C ALA A 57 0.20 7.82 18.69
N GLU A 58 -1.12 7.62 18.79
CA GLU A 58 -2.06 8.72 18.99
C GLU A 58 -1.88 9.42 20.35
N LEU A 59 -1.33 8.71 21.33
CA LEU A 59 -1.01 9.21 22.67
C LEU A 59 0.37 9.90 22.71
N ALA A 60 0.58 10.83 21.79
CA ALA A 60 1.88 11.44 21.50
C ALA A 60 2.33 12.48 22.55
N GLN A 61 1.68 13.64 22.55
CA GLN A 61 1.96 14.78 23.44
C GLN A 61 0.68 15.11 24.22
N PRO A 62 0.54 14.61 25.46
CA PRO A 62 -0.75 14.60 26.16
C PRO A 62 -1.14 15.93 26.82
N PHE A 63 -0.19 16.84 27.06
CA PHE A 63 -0.44 18.05 27.86
C PHE A 63 -0.09 19.34 27.12
N ASP A 64 1.13 19.41 26.59
CA ASP A 64 1.67 20.60 25.92
C ASP A 64 2.06 20.29 24.48
N ILE A 65 2.21 21.35 23.68
CA ILE A 65 2.70 21.27 22.31
C ILE A 65 4.16 21.71 22.32
N LEU A 66 5.09 20.77 22.15
CA LEU A 66 6.53 21.03 22.13
C LEU A 66 7.09 20.84 20.71
N ASP A 67 7.91 21.79 20.25
CA ASP A 67 8.60 21.77 18.96
C ASP A 67 10.09 21.43 19.13
N TRP A 68 10.47 20.23 18.67
CA TRP A 68 11.86 19.75 18.72
C TRP A 68 12.83 20.65 17.95
N ARG A 69 12.37 21.39 16.92
CA ARG A 69 13.22 22.31 16.13
C ARG A 69 13.65 23.53 16.93
N LYS A 70 12.90 23.86 17.98
CA LYS A 70 13.19 24.96 18.91
C LYS A 70 13.97 24.50 20.15
N GLY A 71 14.27 23.19 20.25
CA GLY A 71 14.89 22.62 21.44
C GLY A 71 13.94 22.48 22.64
N GLU A 72 12.63 22.55 22.42
CA GLU A 72 11.61 22.40 23.49
C GLU A 72 11.43 20.93 23.91
N CYS A 73 11.79 20.00 23.03
CA CYS A 73 11.83 18.55 23.28
C CYS A 73 12.84 17.85 22.37
N GLU A 74 13.13 16.57 22.62
CA GLU A 74 13.93 15.74 21.73
C GLU A 74 13.15 15.34 20.47
N LEU A 75 13.85 15.10 19.35
CA LEU A 75 13.27 14.50 18.15
C LEU A 75 13.15 12.98 18.35
N ILE A 76 11.93 12.52 18.61
CA ILE A 76 11.59 11.10 18.82
C ILE A 76 10.59 10.69 17.73
N PRO A 77 11.03 9.93 16.70
CA PRO A 77 10.14 9.41 15.67
C PRO A 77 9.02 8.57 16.29
N GLY A 78 7.77 8.82 15.87
CA GLY A 78 6.61 8.12 16.42
C GLY A 78 6.05 8.71 17.72
N LYS A 79 6.59 9.84 18.20
CA LYS A 79 6.10 10.53 19.40
C LYS A 79 6.14 12.05 19.32
N THR A 80 7.31 12.65 19.14
CA THR A 80 7.47 14.11 18.99
C THR A 80 7.77 14.52 17.54
N ALA A 81 8.00 13.54 16.67
CA ALA A 81 8.18 13.68 15.23
C ALA A 81 7.45 12.55 14.47
N PRO A 82 7.25 12.65 13.15
CA PRO A 82 6.74 11.54 12.33
C PRO A 82 7.60 10.28 12.50
N ASN A 83 7.00 9.10 12.29
CA ASN A 83 7.77 7.88 12.10
C ASN A 83 8.66 8.03 10.87
N ILE A 84 9.88 7.49 10.94
CA ILE A 84 10.81 7.40 9.81
C ILE A 84 10.89 5.93 9.42
N VAL A 85 10.24 5.57 8.31
CA VAL A 85 10.03 4.18 7.90
C VAL A 85 10.85 3.87 6.66
N VAL A 86 11.49 2.70 6.67
CA VAL A 86 12.21 2.19 5.49
C VAL A 86 11.26 1.32 4.67
N VAL A 87 11.14 1.62 3.37
CA VAL A 87 10.27 0.89 2.43
C VAL A 87 11.09 0.42 1.24
N GLU A 88 11.12 -0.90 1.02
CA GLU A 88 11.79 -1.50 -0.13
C GLU A 88 10.87 -1.48 -1.36
N ARG A 89 11.34 -0.87 -2.46
CA ARG A 89 10.61 -0.73 -3.72
C ARG A 89 11.35 -1.46 -4.83
N ASP A 90 10.69 -2.44 -5.44
CA ASP A 90 11.18 -3.11 -6.64
C ASP A 90 10.48 -2.48 -7.85
N TYR A 91 11.10 -1.46 -8.44
CA TYR A 91 10.48 -0.68 -9.50
C TYR A 91 10.23 -1.48 -10.80
N PRO A 92 11.17 -2.33 -11.27
CA PRO A 92 10.91 -3.20 -12.42
C PRO A 92 9.75 -4.18 -12.19
N ALA A 93 9.41 -4.47 -10.94
CA ALA A 93 8.30 -5.35 -10.59
C ALA A 93 6.94 -4.62 -10.47
N THR A 94 6.86 -3.31 -10.70
CA THR A 94 5.66 -2.50 -10.41
C THR A 94 4.38 -3.09 -11.03
N TYR A 95 4.42 -3.48 -12.30
CA TYR A 95 3.29 -4.10 -13.00
C TYR A 95 2.88 -5.44 -12.40
N GLU A 96 3.85 -6.29 -12.11
CA GLU A 96 3.63 -7.61 -11.50
C GLU A 96 2.99 -7.45 -10.12
N ARG A 97 3.44 -6.46 -9.33
CA ARG A 97 2.87 -6.14 -8.02
C ARG A 97 1.47 -5.54 -8.13
N PHE A 98 1.22 -4.65 -9.09
CA PHE A 98 -0.10 -4.05 -9.33
C PHE A 98 -1.16 -5.09 -9.74
N THR A 99 -0.75 -6.11 -10.50
CA THR A 99 -1.63 -7.15 -11.04
C THR A 99 -1.72 -8.40 -10.17
N SER A 100 -1.29 -8.32 -8.91
CA SER A 100 -1.34 -9.44 -7.96
C SER A 100 -1.70 -8.97 -6.55
N LEU A 101 -2.22 -9.90 -5.75
CA LEU A 101 -2.35 -9.67 -4.31
C LEU A 101 -1.00 -9.95 -3.65
N GLY A 102 -0.44 -8.95 -2.96
CA GLY A 102 0.86 -9.08 -2.31
C GLY A 102 0.86 -10.02 -1.09
N PRO A 103 2.04 -10.49 -0.65
CA PRO A 103 2.15 -11.51 0.39
C PRO A 103 1.94 -10.97 1.82
N LEU A 104 1.78 -9.66 2.01
CA LEU A 104 1.70 -9.07 3.36
C LEU A 104 0.37 -9.37 4.05
N LEU A 105 -0.71 -9.62 3.31
CA LEU A 105 -1.98 -10.03 3.93
C LEU A 105 -1.89 -11.42 4.58
N ASP A 106 -1.07 -12.31 4.03
CA ASP A 106 -0.75 -13.62 4.61
C ASP A 106 0.25 -13.45 5.77
N LYS A 107 1.36 -12.73 5.55
CA LYS A 107 2.45 -12.57 6.53
C LYS A 107 2.09 -11.73 7.76
N LEU A 108 1.36 -10.63 7.58
CA LEU A 108 1.07 -9.63 8.63
C LEU A 108 -0.41 -9.58 9.03
N GLY A 109 -1.30 -10.22 8.26
CA GLY A 109 -2.74 -10.13 8.45
C GLY A 109 -3.35 -8.87 7.85
N ASN A 110 -4.56 -8.55 8.30
CA ASN A 110 -5.31 -7.36 7.88
C ASN A 110 -5.83 -6.60 9.12
N GLY A 111 -6.23 -5.35 8.94
CA GLY A 111 -6.69 -4.54 10.07
C GLY A 111 -7.08 -3.12 9.70
N GLY A 112 -7.54 -2.40 10.71
CA GLY A 112 -7.97 -1.01 10.63
C GLY A 112 -8.73 -0.63 11.90
N LYS A 113 -8.84 0.68 12.18
CA LYS A 113 -9.57 1.18 13.36
C LYS A 113 -9.08 0.54 14.68
N GLY A 114 -7.76 0.45 14.86
CA GLY A 114 -7.12 -0.01 16.09
C GLY A 114 -7.15 -1.52 16.33
N ILE A 115 -7.64 -2.32 15.39
CA ILE A 115 -7.72 -3.78 15.51
C ILE A 115 -7.08 -4.49 14.31
N ALA A 116 -6.59 -5.70 14.54
CA ALA A 116 -5.99 -6.57 13.53
C ALA A 116 -6.52 -8.00 13.65
N TRP A 117 -6.51 -8.73 12.54
CA TRP A 117 -6.97 -10.12 12.47
C TRP A 117 -6.22 -10.91 11.39
N ASN A 118 -6.24 -12.24 11.52
CA ASN A 118 -5.71 -13.14 10.50
C ASN A 118 -6.67 -13.20 9.31
N THR A 119 -6.15 -13.20 8.08
CA THR A 119 -6.99 -13.25 6.86
C THR A 119 -6.59 -14.37 5.89
N GLN A 120 -5.97 -15.43 6.41
CA GLN A 120 -5.47 -16.54 5.59
C GLN A 120 -6.57 -17.20 4.76
N ASP A 121 -7.72 -17.47 5.37
CA ASP A 121 -8.83 -18.16 4.70
C ASP A 121 -9.35 -17.33 3.51
N GLU A 122 -9.38 -16.00 3.63
CA GLU A 122 -9.74 -15.11 2.51
C GLU A 122 -8.67 -15.11 1.42
N VAL A 123 -7.37 -15.09 1.77
CA VAL A 123 -6.27 -15.15 0.79
C VAL A 123 -6.33 -16.46 0.00
N ASP A 124 -6.54 -17.59 0.68
CA ASP A 124 -6.69 -18.91 0.06
C ASP A 124 -7.91 -18.97 -0.86
N PHE A 125 -9.02 -18.36 -0.45
CA PHE A 125 -10.23 -18.25 -1.28
C PHE A 125 -9.99 -17.39 -2.52
N LEU A 126 -9.34 -16.24 -2.38
CA LEU A 126 -8.99 -15.35 -3.49
C LEU A 126 -8.06 -16.04 -4.50
N GLY A 127 -7.12 -16.88 -4.03
CA GLY A 127 -6.28 -17.69 -4.92
C GLY A 127 -7.06 -18.66 -5.80
N LYS A 128 -8.20 -19.17 -5.31
CA LYS A 128 -9.12 -20.02 -6.10
C LYS A 128 -10.03 -19.21 -7.02
N LEU A 129 -10.49 -18.05 -6.57
CA LEU A 129 -11.44 -17.21 -7.30
C LEU A 129 -10.77 -16.45 -8.45
N ASN A 130 -9.60 -15.87 -8.20
CA ASN A 130 -8.91 -14.97 -9.12
C ASN A 130 -7.78 -15.66 -9.89
N TYR A 131 -7.55 -16.95 -9.59
CA TYR A 131 -6.39 -17.74 -10.02
C TYR A 131 -5.07 -17.19 -9.48
N THR A 132 -4.01 -17.97 -9.63
CA THR A 132 -2.67 -17.60 -9.19
C THR A 132 -1.72 -17.46 -10.37
N ARG A 133 -0.78 -16.53 -10.24
CA ARG A 133 0.33 -16.39 -11.17
C ARG A 133 1.57 -17.03 -10.56
N LYS A 134 2.39 -17.70 -11.38
CA LYS A 134 3.71 -18.16 -10.92
C LYS A 134 4.55 -16.93 -10.55
N PRO A 135 5.15 -16.89 -9.36
CA PRO A 135 5.95 -15.74 -8.95
C PRO A 135 7.17 -15.61 -9.88
N THR A 136 7.20 -14.50 -10.61
CA THR A 136 8.28 -14.05 -11.50
C THR A 136 9.26 -13.11 -10.77
N VAL A 137 8.85 -12.60 -9.61
CA VAL A 137 9.60 -11.65 -8.79
C VAL A 137 9.71 -12.16 -7.36
N ARG A 138 10.88 -11.99 -6.75
CA ARG A 138 11.11 -12.33 -5.35
C ARG A 138 10.67 -11.16 -4.46
N TRP A 139 9.63 -11.39 -3.67
CA TRP A 139 9.20 -10.45 -2.64
C TRP A 139 10.24 -10.40 -1.51
N ARG A 140 10.83 -9.23 -1.26
CA ARG A 140 11.55 -8.95 -0.01
C ARG A 140 10.55 -8.24 0.91
N CYS A 141 10.18 -8.91 2.00
CA CYS A 141 9.26 -8.43 3.03
C CYS A 141 9.91 -8.52 4.40
#